data_AF-A0A1I2MC54-F1
#
_entry.id   AF-A0A1I2MC54-F1
#
_cell.length_a   1.000
_cell.length_b   1.000
_cell.length_c   1.000
_cell.angle_alpha   90.00
_cell.angle_beta   90.00
_cell.angle_gamma   90.00
#
_symmetry.space_group_name_H-M   'P 1'
#
loop_
_entity.id
_entity.type
_entity.pdbx_description
1 polymer ?
#
loop_
_entity_poly.entity_id
_entity_poly.type
_entity_poly.pdbx_seq_one_letter_code
_entity_poly.pdbx_strand_id
1 'polypeptide(L)'
;CHLDHNTEYADGGETSVDNIAPLCPRHHKAKTERDWKLKQTGPGEHTLTDPFGRNYRSSAPSLTDPVAPAEPATAAGTSIRTVDDGLPPF
;
A
#
# COMPACT_ATOMS: atom_id res chain seq x y z
N CYS A 1 -11.44 -8.94 -4.50
CA CYS A 1 -10.67 -7.75 -4.96
C CYS A 1 -11.09 -7.41 -6.39
N HIS A 2 -11.01 -6.14 -6.78
CA HIS A 2 -11.22 -5.64 -8.13
C HIS A 2 -9.92 -5.03 -8.67
N LEU A 3 -9.77 -4.95 -9.99
CA LEU A 3 -8.70 -4.18 -10.62
C LEU A 3 -9.15 -2.73 -10.69
N ASP A 4 -8.38 -1.85 -10.05
CA ASP A 4 -8.75 -0.46 -9.83
C ASP A 4 -7.59 0.44 -10.22
N HIS A 5 -7.89 1.59 -10.85
CA HIS A 5 -6.82 2.46 -11.33
C HIS A 5 -6.14 3.21 -10.18
N ASN A 6 -4.81 3.33 -10.13
CA ASN A 6 -4.13 4.14 -9.11
C ASN A 6 -4.52 5.62 -9.25
N THR A 7 -4.53 6.11 -10.49
CA THR A 7 -5.14 7.37 -10.95
C THR A 7 -6.36 7.04 -11.77
N GLU A 8 -7.54 7.53 -11.40
CA GLU A 8 -8.79 7.20 -12.06
C GLU A 8 -8.74 7.47 -13.57
N TYR A 9 -9.36 6.58 -14.35
CA TYR A 9 -9.45 6.76 -15.80
C TYR A 9 -10.17 8.07 -16.16
N ALA A 10 -11.20 8.44 -15.37
CA ALA A 10 -11.92 9.69 -15.53
C ALA A 10 -11.03 10.95 -15.33
N ASP A 11 -9.95 10.82 -14.55
CA ASP A 11 -8.99 11.88 -14.29
C ASP A 11 -7.77 11.83 -15.23
N GLY A 12 -7.85 11.03 -16.31
CA GLY A 12 -6.80 10.89 -17.31
C GLY A 12 -5.79 9.77 -17.03
N GLY A 13 -6.06 8.90 -16.05
CA GLY A 13 -5.22 7.72 -15.81
C GLY A 13 -5.32 6.69 -16.94
N GLU A 14 -4.18 6.16 -17.40
CA GLU A 14 -4.15 5.12 -18.43
C GLU A 14 -4.53 3.75 -17.85
N THR A 15 -5.17 2.89 -18.64
CA THR A 15 -5.32 1.47 -18.28
C THR A 15 -4.01 0.73 -18.59
N SER A 16 -3.08 0.73 -17.63
CA SER A 16 -1.77 0.08 -17.75
C SER A 16 -1.39 -0.66 -16.47
N VAL A 17 -0.39 -1.54 -16.54
CA VAL A 17 0.10 -2.30 -15.38
C VAL A 17 0.61 -1.37 -14.27
N ASP A 18 1.17 -0.22 -14.65
CA ASP A 18 1.71 0.77 -13.72
C ASP A 18 0.61 1.58 -13.02
N ASN A 19 -0.60 1.59 -13.58
CA ASN A 19 -1.74 2.33 -13.07
C ASN A 19 -2.90 1.43 -12.63
N ILE A 20 -2.72 0.11 -12.46
CA ILE A 20 -3.77 -0.80 -12.00
C ILE A 20 -3.30 -1.55 -10.76
N ALA A 21 -4.10 -1.55 -9.70
CA ALA A 21 -3.85 -2.29 -8.46
C ALA A 21 -5.06 -3.14 -8.03
N PRO A 22 -4.85 -4.28 -7.36
CA PRO A 22 -5.94 -5.13 -6.87
C PRO A 22 -6.56 -4.57 -5.57
N LEU A 23 -7.42 -3.57 -5.69
CA LEU A 23 -8.09 -2.94 -4.55
C LEU A 23 -9.42 -3.62 -4.21
N CYS A 24 -9.75 -3.74 -2.93
CA CYS A 24 -11.10 -4.14 -2.51
C CYS A 24 -12.05 -2.93 -2.49
N PRO A 25 -13.39 -3.12 -2.46
CA PRO A 25 -14.34 -2.00 -2.44
C PRO A 25 -14.08 -0.97 -1.33
N ARG A 26 -13.57 -1.42 -0.18
CA ARG A 26 -13.23 -0.54 0.95
C ARG A 26 -12.02 0.36 0.65
N HIS A 27 -11.01 -0.17 -0.03
CA HIS A 27 -9.85 0.60 -0.50
C HIS A 27 -10.25 1.60 -1.58
N HIS A 28 -11.07 1.16 -2.55
CA HIS A 28 -11.57 2.04 -3.60
C HIS A 28 -12.28 3.25 -2.99
N LYS A 29 -13.23 3.02 -2.06
CA LYS A 29 -13.91 4.11 -1.33
C LYS A 29 -12.98 4.99 -0.53
N ALA A 30 -11.95 4.44 0.10
CA ALA A 30 -10.97 5.24 0.83
C ALA A 30 -10.27 6.23 -0.11
N LYS A 31 -9.89 5.77 -1.30
CA LYS A 31 -9.21 6.58 -2.32
C LYS A 31 -10.15 7.61 -2.97
N THR A 32 -11.37 7.21 -3.33
CA THR A 32 -12.30 8.07 -4.09
C THR A 32 -13.15 9.00 -3.21
N GLU A 33 -13.46 8.61 -1.98
CA GLU A 33 -14.38 9.36 -1.10
C GLU A 33 -13.70 9.97 0.12
N ARG A 34 -12.46 9.60 0.45
CA ARG A 34 -11.82 9.94 1.73
C ARG A 34 -10.39 10.47 1.62
N ASP A 35 -9.98 10.99 0.47
CA ASP A 35 -8.67 11.61 0.23
C ASP A 35 -7.44 10.72 0.51
N TRP A 36 -7.61 9.40 0.47
CA TRP A 36 -6.47 8.49 0.51
C TRP A 36 -5.74 8.52 -0.82
N LYS A 37 -4.41 8.55 -0.77
CA LYS A 37 -3.57 8.49 -1.98
C LYS A 37 -2.95 7.11 -2.10
N LEU A 38 -2.96 6.57 -3.31
CA LEU A 38 -2.29 5.32 -3.64
C LEU A 38 -1.16 5.59 -4.62
N LYS A 39 0.03 5.10 -4.30
CA LYS A 39 1.20 5.14 -5.18
C LYS A 39 1.76 3.74 -5.34
N GLN A 40 1.78 3.23 -6.57
CA GLN A 40 2.53 2.02 -6.91
C GLN A 40 4.01 2.39 -7.09
N THR A 41 4.89 1.76 -6.32
CA THR A 41 6.34 2.01 -6.38
C THR A 41 7.09 0.97 -7.20
N GLY A 42 6.44 -0.16 -7.46
CA GLY A 42 6.95 -1.26 -8.27
C GLY A 42 5.90 -2.37 -8.40
N PRO A 43 6.20 -3.45 -9.13
CA PRO A 43 5.29 -4.59 -9.26
C PRO A 43 4.93 -5.18 -7.88
N GLY A 44 3.66 -5.11 -7.51
CA GLY A 44 3.18 -5.60 -6.21
C GLY A 44 3.62 -4.77 -5.00
N GLU A 45 4.22 -3.60 -5.21
CA GLU A 45 4.58 -2.66 -4.15
C GLU A 45 3.73 -1.39 -4.21
N HIS A 46 3.07 -1.10 -3.09
CA HIS A 46 2.15 0.03 -2.98
C HIS A 46 2.41 0.80 -1.70
N THR A 47 2.31 2.12 -1.79
CA THR A 47 2.26 3.03 -0.65
C THR A 47 0.89 3.70 -0.62
N LEU A 48 0.17 3.53 0.48
CA LEU A 48 -1.05 4.25 0.77
C LEU A 48 -0.73 5.39 1.73
N THR A 49 -1.22 6.59 1.43
CA THR A 49 -1.09 7.75 2.30
C THR A 49 -2.47 8.15 2.79
N ASP A 50 -2.65 8.24 4.11
CA ASP A 50 -3.90 8.75 4.70
C ASP A 50 -4.02 10.28 4.52
N PRO A 51 -5.21 10.87 4.80
CA PRO A 51 -5.42 12.32 4.71
C PRO A 51 -4.54 13.15 5.65
N PHE A 52 -3.96 12.53 6.68
CA PHE A 52 -3.06 13.15 7.66
C PHE A 52 -1.58 12.99 7.30
N GLY A 53 -1.27 12.38 6.15
CA GLY A 53 0.09 12.18 5.65
C GLY A 53 0.81 10.93 6.18
N ARG A 54 0.14 10.04 6.91
CA ARG A 54 0.72 8.76 7.35
C ARG A 54 0.84 7.82 6.17
N ASN A 55 1.97 7.14 6.07
CA ASN A 55 2.28 6.25 4.95
C ASN A 55 2.27 4.80 5.41
N TYR A 56 1.59 3.97 4.63
CA TYR A 56 1.45 2.53 4.83
C TYR A 56 2.00 1.83 3.60
N ARG A 57 3.02 0.99 3.76
CA ARG A 57 3.62 0.24 2.66
C ARG A 57 3.08 -1.19 2.66
N SER A 58 2.66 -1.66 1.49
CA SER A 58 2.30 -3.04 1.25
C SER A 58 3.15 -3.57 0.11
N SER A 59 3.75 -4.75 0.32
CA SER A 59 4.52 -5.47 -0.68
C SER A 59 3.98 -6.90 -0.80
N ALA A 60 3.97 -7.44 -2.01
CA ALA A 60 3.69 -8.85 -2.19
C ALA A 60 4.68 -9.71 -1.39
N PRO A 61 4.22 -10.72 -0.63
CA PRO A 61 5.12 -11.63 0.05
C PRO A 61 5.91 -12.44 -0.99
N SER A 62 7.17 -12.73 -0.68
CA SER A 62 7.97 -13.64 -1.49
C SER A 62 7.29 -15.01 -1.59
N LEU A 63 7.06 -15.48 -2.82
CA LEU A 63 6.42 -16.77 -3.07
C LEU A 63 7.40 -17.95 -2.98
N THR A 64 8.69 -17.68 -3.13
CA THR A 64 9.75 -18.70 -3.27
C THR A 64 10.81 -18.63 -2.17
N ASP A 65 10.88 -17.53 -1.43
CA ASP A 65 11.81 -17.45 -0.31
C ASP A 65 11.30 -18.37 0.82
N PRO A 66 12.17 -19.19 1.44
CA PRO A 66 11.79 -19.87 2.66
C PRO A 66 11.36 -18.80 3.66
N VAL A 67 10.18 -18.97 4.26
CA VAL A 67 9.72 -18.08 5.33
C VAL A 67 10.82 -18.02 6.38
N ALA A 68 11.53 -16.89 6.45
CA ALA A 68 12.45 -16.67 7.54
C ALA A 68 11.58 -16.70 8.81
N PRO A 69 11.88 -17.56 9.80
CA PRO A 69 11.17 -17.49 11.07
C PRO A 69 11.34 -16.05 11.57
N ALA A 70 10.23 -15.41 11.94
CA ALA A 70 10.26 -14.05 12.45
C ALA A 70 11.29 -13.98 13.56
N GLU A 71 12.43 -13.33 13.31
CA GLU A 71 13.43 -13.12 14.34
C GLU A 71 12.77 -12.31 15.45
N PRO A 72 12.87 -12.73 16.73
CA PRO A 72 12.30 -11.94 17.81
C PRO A 72 12.98 -10.56 17.81
N ALA A 73 12.18 -9.53 17.57
CA ALA A 73 12.61 -8.14 17.51
C ALA A 73 13.44 -7.80 18.75
N THR A 74 14.76 -7.75 18.61
CA THR A 74 15.67 -7.26 19.65
C THR A 74 15.85 -5.77 19.42
N ALA A 75 15.30 -4.98 20.35
CA ALA A 75 15.40 -3.53 20.35
C ALA A 75 16.83 -3.06 20.65
N ALA A 76 17.38 -2.15 19.82
CA ALA A 76 18.15 -0.98 20.25
C ALA A 76 18.63 -0.15 19.04
N GLY A 77 18.31 1.15 19.05
CA GLY A 77 18.95 2.14 18.18
C GLY A 77 17.97 3.19 17.68
N THR A 78 18.04 4.40 18.24
CA THR A 78 17.28 5.61 17.88
C THR A 78 16.96 5.69 16.39
N SER A 79 15.70 5.39 16.06
CA SER A 79 15.12 5.64 14.75
C SER A 79 13.80 6.37 14.97
N ILE A 80 13.54 7.34 14.11
CA ILE A 80 12.29 8.09 14.02
C ILE A 80 11.16 7.06 14.09
N ARG A 81 10.13 7.30 14.91
CA ARG A 81 8.99 6.38 15.07
C ARG A 81 8.23 6.25 13.74
N THR A 82 8.73 5.42 12.84
CA THR A 82 7.93 4.81 11.79
C THR A 82 7.01 3.86 12.53
N VAL A 83 5.76 4.25 12.67
CA VAL A 83 4.73 3.34 13.12
C VAL A 83 4.63 2.22 12.09
N ASP A 84 5.32 1.12 12.36
CA ASP A 84 5.08 -0.20 11.77
C ASP A 84 3.75 -0.72 12.35
N ASP A 85 2.67 -0.01 12.03
CA ASP A 85 1.29 -0.48 12.19
C ASP A 85 0.90 -0.87 10.76
N GLY A 86 1.48 -1.99 10.31
CA GLY A 86 1.77 -2.29 8.90
C GLY A 86 0.57 -2.44 7.97
N LEU A 87 -0.65 -2.22 8.45
CA LEU A 87 -1.83 -2.13 7.61
C LEU A 87 -2.68 -0.91 7.97
N PRO A 88 -3.12 -0.15 6.95
CA PRO A 88 -4.08 0.93 7.14
C PRO A 88 -5.39 0.44 7.78
N PRO A 89 -6.05 1.27 8.61
CA PRO A 89 -7.20 0.88 9.42
C PRO A 89 -8.51 0.97 8.63
N PHE A 90 -8.57 0.34 7.47
CA PHE A 90 -9.85 0.09 6.82
C PHE A 90 -10.33 -1.30 7.14
#